data_AF-A0A7J9I9R9-F1
#
_entry.id   AF-A0A7J9I9R9-F1
#
_cell.length_a   1.000
_cell.length_b   1.000
_cell.length_c   1.000
_cell.angle_alpha   90.00
_cell.angle_beta   90.00
_cell.angle_gamma   90.00
#
_symmetry.space_group_name_H-M   'P 1'
#
loop_
_entity.id
_entity.type
_entity.pdbx_description
1 polymer ?
#
loop_
_entity_poly.entity_id
_entity_poly.type
_entity_poly.pdbx_seq_one_letter_code
_entity_poly.pdbx_strand_id
1 'polypeptide(L)' 'GVIRYGKGKWILGYNHFLGKYSVAVAELWVILDGLLLLQKQGYDEVTVQLDNLENVISICE' A
#
# COMPACT_ATOMS: atom_id res chain seq x y z
N GLY A 1 6.55 0.80 -0.84
CA GLY A 1 5.55 1.86 -0.65
C GLY A 1 5.86 2.68 0.58
N VAL A 2 4.98 3.62 0.92
CA VAL A 2 5.11 4.48 2.11
C VAL A 2 3.80 4.44 2.89
N ILE A 3 3.88 4.29 4.20
CA ILE A 3 2.76 4.42 5.12
C ILE A 3 2.82 5.80 5.78
N ARG A 4 1.70 6.50 5.74
CA ARG A 4 1.52 7.81 6.39
C ARG A 4 0.34 7.76 7.35
N TYR A 5 0.53 8.30 8.54
CA TYR A 5 -0.55 8.58 9.48
C TYR A 5 -1.24 9.89 9.09
N GLY A 6 -2.47 10.10 9.56
CA GLY A 6 -3.28 11.29 9.26
C GLY A 6 -2.49 12.61 9.27
N LYS A 7 -2.87 13.52 8.36
CA LYS A 7 -2.15 14.79 8.05
C LYS A 7 -0.76 14.63 7.42
N GLY A 8 -0.47 13.48 6.81
CA GLY A 8 0.74 13.29 6.00
C GLY A 8 2.01 13.00 6.82
N LYS A 9 1.86 12.62 8.09
CA LYS A 9 3.02 12.23 8.92
C LYS A 9 3.51 10.86 8.46
N TRP A 10 4.76 10.78 8.00
CA TRP A 10 5.36 9.51 7.61
C TRP A 10 5.56 8.63 8.83
N ILE A 11 5.13 7.37 8.73
CA ILE A 11 5.35 6.35 9.76
C ILE A 11 6.53 5.49 9.34
N LEU A 12 6.46 4.92 8.14
CA LEU A 12 7.38 3.88 7.69
C LEU A 12 7.40 3.79 6.16
N GLY A 13 8.58 3.55 5.60
CA GLY A 13 8.75 3.08 4.22
C GLY A 13 9.02 1.57 4.19
N TYR A 14 8.55 0.90 3.15
CA TYR A 14 8.81 -0.52 2.91
C TYR A 14 9.16 -0.78 1.44
N ASN A 15 9.88 -1.86 1.18
CA ASN A 15 10.25 -2.30 -0.16
C ASN A 15 10.09 -3.82 -0.28
N HIS A 16 9.91 -4.28 -1.52
CA HIS A 16 9.85 -5.69 -1.86
C HIS A 16 10.56 -5.87 -3.20
N PHE A 17 11.60 -6.69 -3.21
CA PHE A 17 12.29 -7.06 -4.45
C PHE A 17 11.51 -8.14 -5.18
N LEU A 18 10.92 -7.78 -6.32
CA LEU A 18 10.11 -8.70 -7.14
C LEU A 18 10.91 -9.29 -8.32
N GLY A 19 12.03 -8.70 -8.75
CA GLY A 19 12.70 -9.14 -9.98
C GLY A 19 11.98 -8.63 -11.25
N LYS A 20 11.71 -9.50 -12.24
CA LYS A 20 11.12 -9.09 -13.53
C LYS A 20 9.60 -9.23 -13.54
N TYR A 21 8.91 -8.11 -13.44
CA TYR A 21 7.44 -8.01 -13.51
C TYR A 21 7.02 -6.77 -14.30
N SER A 22 5.76 -6.72 -14.75
CA SER A 22 5.17 -5.49 -15.28
C SER A 22 4.94 -4.48 -14.15
N VAL A 23 4.88 -3.19 -14.50
CA VAL A 23 4.63 -2.10 -13.53
C VAL A 23 3.32 -2.34 -12.77
N ALA A 24 2.25 -2.70 -13.47
CA ALA A 24 0.95 -2.98 -12.86
C ALA A 24 1.00 -4.13 -11.83
N VAL A 25 1.72 -5.22 -12.13
CA VAL A 25 1.87 -6.32 -11.18
C VAL A 25 2.71 -5.91 -9.98
N ALA A 26 3.77 -5.13 -10.20
CA ALA A 26 4.60 -4.61 -9.11
C ALA A 26 3.79 -3.68 -8.18
N GLU A 27 2.90 -2.85 -8.70
CA GLU A 27 2.02 -1.99 -7.91
C GLU A 27 1.04 -2.80 -7.04
N LEU A 28 0.43 -3.86 -7.58
CA LEU A 28 -0.44 -4.75 -6.81
C LEU A 28 0.28 -5.42 -5.64
N TRP A 29 1.52 -5.88 -5.86
CA TRP A 29 2.36 -6.44 -4.80
C TRP A 29 2.67 -5.41 -3.70
N VAL A 30 3.02 -4.18 -4.09
CA VAL A 30 3.28 -3.10 -3.13
C VAL A 30 2.04 -2.84 -2.27
N ILE A 31 0.83 -2.85 -2.84
CA ILE A 31 -0.42 -2.69 -2.07
C ILE A 31 -0.59 -3.84 -1.08
N LEU A 32 -0.44 -5.09 -1.53
CA LEU A 32 -0.60 -6.26 -0.68
C LEU A 32 0.37 -6.23 0.51
N ASP A 33 1.65 -5.92 0.27
CA ASP A 33 2.64 -5.81 1.33
C ASP A 33 2.29 -4.71 2.34
N GLY A 34 1.83 -3.56 1.85
CA GLY A 34 1.38 -2.46 2.70
C GLY A 34 0.18 -2.83 3.55
N LEU A 35 -0.82 -3.50 2.98
CA LEU A 35 -2.02 -3.94 3.68
C LEU A 35 -1.69 -5.00 4.75
N LEU A 36 -0.88 -6.01 4.42
CA LEU A 36 -0.46 -7.03 5.38
C LEU A 36 0.35 -6.44 6.53
N LEU A 37 1.18 -5.44 6.24
CA LEU A 37 1.96 -4.73 7.26
C LEU A 37 1.05 -3.92 8.20
N LEU A 38 0.05 -3.23 7.67
CA LEU A 38 -0.92 -2.45 8.44
C LEU A 38 -1.86 -3.33 9.26
N GLN A 39 -2.33 -4.43 8.68
CA GLN A 39 -3.16 -5.42 9.37
C GLN A 39 -2.42 -6.01 10.58
N LYS A 40 -1.13 -6.36 10.42
CA LYS A 40 -0.28 -6.81 11.54
C LYS A 40 -0.08 -5.77 12.63
N GLN A 41 -0.28 -4.49 12.32
CA GLN A 41 -0.20 -3.38 13.27
C GLN A 41 -1.56 -3.03 13.90
N GLY A 42 -2.63 -3.73 13.52
CA GLY A 42 -3.98 -3.52 14.07
C GLY A 42 -4.70 -2.30 13.49
N TYR A 43 -4.38 -1.90 12.26
CA TYR A 43 -5.15 -0.88 11.53
C TYR A 43 -6.29 -1.53 10.76
N ASP A 44 -7.52 -1.09 11.04
CA ASP A 44 -8.73 -1.65 10.43
C ASP A 44 -9.22 -0.83 9.22
N GLU A 45 -8.85 0.46 9.15
CA GLU A 45 -9.22 1.36 8.05
C GLU A 45 -7.98 2.01 7.44
N VAL A 46 -7.80 1.83 6.13
CA VAL A 46 -6.61 2.28 5.40
C VAL A 46 -7.01 2.87 4.05
N THR A 47 -6.45 4.03 3.71
CA THR A 47 -6.59 4.63 2.37
C THR A 47 -5.35 4.33 1.55
N VAL A 48 -5.53 3.64 0.42
CA VAL A 48 -4.44 3.35 -0.52
C VAL A 48 -4.40 4.45 -1.58
N GLN A 49 -3.22 5.05 -1.79
CA GLN A 49 -2.97 6.03 -2.83
C GLN A 49 -1.91 5.50 -3.80
N LEU A 50 -2.19 5.57 -5.10
CA LEU A 50 -1.30 5.15 -6.19
C LEU A 50 -1.17 6.30 -7.18
N ASP A 51 0.04 6.55 -7.68
CA ASP A 51 0.28 7.65 -8.63
C ASP A 51 -0.17 7.32 -10.06
N ASN A 52 -0.36 6.04 -10.40
CA ASN A 52 -0.48 5.57 -11.78
C ASN A 52 -1.78 4.81 -12.08
N LEU A 53 -2.70 4.70 -11.11
CA LEU A 53 -3.95 3.96 -11.25
C LEU A 53 -5.10 4.82 -10.77
N GLU A 54 -6.01 5.18 -11.68
CA GLU A 54 -7.33 5.78 -11.43
C GLU A 54 -8.28 4.90 -10.59
N ASN A 55 -7.77 3.99 -9.76
CA ASN A 55 -8.56 3.03 -9.00
C ASN A 55 -8.40 3.27 -7.50
N VAL A 56 -9.35 4.04 -6.94
CA VAL A 56 -9.64 4.03 -5.51
C VAL A 56 -10.23 2.65 -5.18
N ILE A 57 -9.42 1.76 -4.60
CA ILE A 57 -9.93 0.51 -4.04
C ILE A 57 -10.40 0.82 -2.63
N SER A 58 -11.71 0.92 -2.45
CA SER A 58 -12.35 0.92 -1.13
C SER A 58 -12.60 -0.54 -0.75
N ILE A 59 -11.88 -1.03 0.25
CA ILE A 59 -12.15 -2.35 0.84
C ILE A 59 -13.13 -2.09 1.99
N CYS A 60 -14.40 -2.38 1.74
CA CYS A 60 -15.41 -2.52 2.80
C CYS A 60 -15.49 -4.00 3.20
N GLU A 61 -15.62 -4.27 4.50
CA GLU A 61 -15.98 -5.62 5.01
C GLU A 61 -17.28 -6.15 4.41
#